data_AF-A0A496UI35-F1
#
_entry.id   AF-A0A496UI35-F1
#
_cell.length_a   1.000
_cell.length_b   1.000
_cell.length_c   1.000
_cell.angle_alpha   90.00
_cell.angle_beta   90.00
_cell.angle_gamma   90.00
#
_symmetry.space_group_name_H-M   'P 1'
#
loop_
_entity.id
_entity.type
_entity.pdbx_description
1 polymer ?
#
loop_
_entity_poly.entity_id
_entity_poly.type
_entity_poly.pdbx_seq_one_letter_code
_entity_poly.pdbx_strand_id
1 'polypeptide(L)'
;MNRIIHVKITSDEPDRITEFYRETFNWSVTKFPNPPDGWRMDSGKGPGVNCSVYRSDDSPMDRHISIAVSVPSIEDMVGRIRAAGGRIMHDKIHAFGNSYLYCQDPDGNIICLVEFR
;
A
#
# COMPACT_ATOMS: atom_id res chain seq x y z
N MET A 1 -18.50 -1.70 5.53
CA MET A 1 -17.31 -2.34 6.13
C MET A 1 -16.08 -1.81 5.43
N ASN A 2 -15.00 -1.55 6.16
CA ASN A 2 -13.72 -1.12 5.58
C ASN A 2 -13.15 -2.27 4.75
N ARG A 3 -12.63 -1.99 3.54
CA ARG A 3 -12.28 -3.03 2.56
C ARG A 3 -10.82 -2.93 2.15
N ILE A 4 -10.13 -4.07 2.01
CA ILE A 4 -8.82 -4.10 1.35
C ILE A 4 -9.01 -3.79 -0.13
N ILE A 5 -8.29 -2.78 -0.61
CA ILE A 5 -8.43 -2.26 -1.97
C ILE A 5 -7.15 -2.38 -2.80
N HIS A 6 -6.00 -2.59 -2.17
CA HIS A 6 -4.71 -2.61 -2.86
C HIS A 6 -3.64 -3.31 -2.02
N VAL A 7 -2.60 -3.84 -2.66
CA VAL A 7 -1.38 -4.33 -1.99
C VAL A 7 -0.18 -3.53 -2.48
N LYS A 8 0.63 -3.00 -1.56
CA LYS A 8 1.90 -2.35 -1.87
C LYS A 8 3.04 -3.30 -1.52
N ILE A 9 3.98 -3.43 -2.43
CA ILE A 9 5.24 -4.13 -2.28
C ILE A 9 6.38 -3.10 -2.42
N THR A 10 7.46 -3.31 -1.70
CA THR A 10 8.69 -2.53 -1.83
C THR A 10 9.82 -3.44 -2.31
N SER A 11 10.77 -2.90 -3.08
CA SER A 11 11.90 -3.66 -3.62
C SER A 11 13.09 -2.76 -3.89
N ASP A 12 14.29 -3.21 -3.57
CA ASP A 12 15.55 -2.57 -3.97
C ASP A 12 15.70 -2.55 -5.50
N GLU A 13 15.15 -3.57 -6.19
CA GLU A 13 15.14 -3.69 -7.65
C GLU A 13 13.70 -3.91 -8.16
N PRO A 14 12.88 -2.86 -8.31
CA PRO A 14 11.49 -2.98 -8.76
C PRO A 14 11.34 -3.61 -10.15
N ASP A 15 12.21 -3.24 -11.10
CA ASP A 15 12.17 -3.76 -12.46
C ASP A 15 12.30 -5.29 -12.47
N ARG A 16 13.21 -5.85 -11.66
CA ARG A 16 13.41 -7.30 -11.51
C ARG A 16 12.15 -8.02 -11.03
N ILE A 17 11.51 -7.52 -9.97
CA ILE A 17 10.33 -8.21 -9.41
C ILE A 17 9.08 -8.00 -10.28
N THR A 18 8.96 -6.85 -10.94
CA THR A 18 7.82 -6.62 -11.85
C THR A 18 7.89 -7.50 -13.09
N GLU A 19 9.09 -7.79 -13.61
CA GLU A 19 9.27 -8.80 -14.67
C GLU A 19 8.85 -10.19 -14.19
N PHE A 20 9.27 -10.58 -12.97
CA PHE A 20 8.85 -11.85 -12.38
C PHE A 20 7.32 -11.98 -12.31
N TYR A 21 6.60 -10.93 -11.86
CA TYR A 21 5.14 -10.97 -11.80
C TYR A 21 4.50 -11.01 -13.20
N ARG A 22 5.08 -10.31 -14.17
CA ARG A 22 4.64 -10.35 -15.56
C ARG A 22 4.78 -11.75 -16.15
N GLU A 23 5.95 -12.37 -16.03
CA GLU A 23 6.23 -13.69 -16.63
C GLU A 23 5.49 -14.82 -15.91
N THR A 24 5.43 -14.79 -14.58
CA THR A 24 4.89 -15.90 -13.77
C THR A 24 3.37 -15.91 -13.73
N PHE A 25 2.75 -14.73 -13.61
CA PHE A 25 1.31 -14.62 -13.38
C PHE A 25 0.58 -13.94 -14.53
N ASN A 26 1.29 -13.56 -15.60
CA ASN A 26 0.73 -12.83 -16.74
C ASN A 26 0.03 -11.52 -16.33
N TRP A 27 0.56 -10.85 -15.30
CA TRP A 27 0.05 -9.57 -14.83
C TRP A 27 0.46 -8.42 -15.75
N SER A 28 -0.43 -7.45 -15.94
CA SER A 28 -0.08 -6.23 -16.66
C SER A 28 0.69 -5.29 -15.74
N VAL A 29 1.80 -4.74 -16.23
CA VAL A 29 2.69 -3.86 -15.45
C VAL A 29 2.81 -2.52 -16.15
N THR A 30 2.49 -1.45 -15.44
CA THR A 30 2.57 -0.08 -15.94
C THR A 30 3.34 0.80 -14.97
N LYS A 31 4.41 1.47 -15.45
CA LYS A 31 5.16 2.44 -14.65
C LYS A 31 4.32 3.69 -14.38
N PHE A 32 4.34 4.22 -13.16
CA PHE A 32 3.64 5.47 -12.85
C PHE A 32 4.31 6.66 -13.53
N PRO A 33 3.54 7.63 -14.04
CA PRO A 33 4.11 8.85 -14.60
C PRO A 33 4.70 9.77 -13.52
N ASN A 34 4.15 9.73 -12.30
CA ASN A 34 4.63 10.45 -11.13
C ASN A 34 4.07 9.77 -9.86
N PRO A 35 4.87 9.49 -8.82
CA PRO A 35 6.34 9.50 -8.81
C PRO A 35 6.88 8.41 -9.76
N PRO A 36 8.03 8.65 -10.39
CA PRO A 36 8.59 7.75 -11.41
C PRO A 36 9.12 6.42 -10.82
N ASP A 37 9.18 6.31 -9.50
CA ASP A 37 9.76 5.17 -8.78
C ASP A 37 8.74 4.10 -8.36
N GLY A 38 7.58 4.05 -9.04
CA GLY A 38 6.58 3.03 -8.79
C GLY A 38 5.97 2.42 -10.06
N TRP A 39 5.50 1.19 -9.90
CA TRP A 39 4.82 0.40 -10.92
C TRP A 39 3.46 -0.03 -10.38
N ARG A 40 2.45 0.06 -11.22
CA ARG A 40 1.16 -0.63 -11.04
C ARG A 40 1.26 -2.02 -11.62
N MET A 41 0.75 -3.01 -10.90
CA MET A 41 0.56 -4.36 -11.39
C MET A 41 -0.93 -4.71 -11.31
N ASP A 42 -1.54 -4.98 -12.46
CA ASP A 42 -2.93 -5.39 -12.59
C ASP A 42 -3.01 -6.92 -12.55
N SER A 43 -3.66 -7.46 -11.52
CA SER A 43 -3.78 -8.90 -11.28
C SER A 43 -4.92 -9.55 -12.08
N GLY A 44 -5.61 -8.78 -12.92
CA GLY A 44 -6.71 -9.25 -13.75
C GLY A 44 -8.09 -8.99 -13.15
N LYS A 45 -9.12 -9.44 -13.88
CA LYS A 45 -10.53 -9.27 -13.51
C LYS A 45 -10.98 -10.34 -12.52
N GLY A 46 -11.84 -9.97 -11.56
CA GLY A 46 -12.48 -10.92 -10.65
C GLY A 46 -12.40 -10.50 -9.18
N PRO A 47 -12.63 -11.44 -8.24
CA PRO A 47 -12.49 -11.17 -6.80
C PRO A 47 -11.00 -11.07 -6.44
N GLY A 48 -10.43 -9.88 -6.59
CA GLY A 48 -9.03 -9.61 -6.29
C GLY A 48 -8.77 -8.12 -6.06
N VAL A 49 -7.52 -7.79 -5.74
CA VAL A 49 -7.02 -6.42 -5.65
C VAL A 49 -5.74 -6.29 -6.45
N ASN A 50 -5.52 -5.11 -7.01
CA ASN A 50 -4.29 -4.82 -7.73
C ASN A 50 -3.14 -4.53 -6.78
N CYS A 51 -1.93 -4.55 -7.35
CA CYS A 51 -0.71 -4.36 -6.61
C CYS A 51 0.05 -3.13 -7.12
N SER A 52 0.95 -2.62 -6.30
CA SER A 52 2.01 -1.72 -6.74
C SER A 52 3.34 -2.14 -6.16
N VAL A 53 4.40 -1.86 -6.91
CA VAL A 53 5.77 -1.95 -6.42
C VAL A 53 6.33 -0.54 -6.38
N TYR A 54 6.97 -0.18 -5.28
CA TYR A 54 7.80 1.01 -5.18
C TYR A 54 9.23 0.63 -4.90
N ARG A 55 10.15 1.47 -5.37
CA ARG A 55 11.55 1.36 -4.96
C ARG A 55 11.67 1.53 -3.46
N SER A 56 12.49 0.67 -2.89
CA SER A 56 12.93 0.76 -1.52
C SER A 56 13.68 2.06 -1.23
N ASP A 57 13.44 2.64 -0.06
CA ASP A 57 14.13 3.80 0.47
C ASP A 57 14.69 3.48 1.87
N ASP A 58 15.46 4.40 2.46
CA ASP A 58 16.03 4.17 3.79
C ASP A 58 15.01 4.39 4.93
N SER A 59 13.70 4.41 4.62
CA SER A 59 12.66 4.57 5.62
C SER A 59 12.54 3.31 6.49
N PRO A 60 12.25 3.45 7.80
CA PRO A 60 11.80 2.34 8.64
C PRO A 60 10.53 1.67 8.11
N MET A 61 9.84 2.34 7.19
CA MET A 61 8.66 1.85 6.49
C MET A 61 9.02 1.18 5.17
N ASP A 62 10.19 0.60 5.02
CA ASP A 62 10.62 0.02 3.76
C ASP A 62 10.96 -1.47 3.89
N ARG A 63 11.05 -2.18 2.77
CA ARG A 63 11.25 -3.65 2.69
C ARG A 63 10.12 -4.48 3.31
N HIS A 64 8.88 -4.10 3.01
CA HIS A 64 7.69 -4.79 3.46
C HIS A 64 6.62 -4.91 2.36
N ILE A 65 5.65 -5.79 2.62
CA ILE A 65 4.35 -5.82 1.94
C ILE A 65 3.33 -5.16 2.87
N SER A 66 2.53 -4.24 2.36
CA SER A 66 1.42 -3.64 3.11
C SER A 66 0.10 -3.76 2.36
N ILE A 67 -0.98 -3.99 3.10
CA ILE A 67 -2.34 -3.91 2.58
C ILE A 67 -2.84 -2.47 2.67
N ALA A 68 -3.61 -2.02 1.67
CA ALA A 68 -4.32 -0.77 1.74
C ALA A 68 -5.81 -1.02 2.03
N VAL A 69 -6.34 -0.37 3.05
CA VAL A 69 -7.73 -0.49 3.50
C VAL A 69 -8.43 0.85 3.28
N SER A 70 -9.53 0.84 2.52
CA SER A 70 -10.37 2.02 2.39
C SER A 70 -11.19 2.25 3.66
N VAL A 71 -11.15 3.48 4.16
CA VAL A 71 -11.85 3.91 5.37
C VAL A 71 -12.58 5.23 5.12
N PRO A 72 -13.72 5.47 5.78
CA PRO A 72 -14.46 6.71 5.62
C PRO A 72 -13.80 7.91 6.32
N SER A 73 -12.99 7.66 7.35
CA SER A 73 -12.28 8.69 8.12
C SER A 73 -11.03 8.07 8.73
N ILE A 74 -9.85 8.57 8.37
CA ILE A 74 -8.58 8.19 9.01
C ILE A 74 -8.56 8.63 10.47
N GLU A 75 -9.14 9.78 10.78
CA GLU A 75 -9.15 10.33 12.13
C GLU A 75 -9.90 9.42 13.13
N ASP A 76 -11.07 8.94 12.74
CA ASP A 76 -11.86 7.98 13.54
C ASP A 76 -11.10 6.67 13.74
N MET A 77 -10.35 6.24 12.72
CA MET A 77 -9.60 5.00 12.75
C MET A 77 -8.38 5.08 13.66
N VAL A 78 -7.72 6.24 13.75
CA VAL A 78 -6.54 6.41 14.62
C VAL A 78 -6.86 6.10 16.08
N GLY A 79 -7.99 6.59 16.59
CA GLY A 79 -8.43 6.29 17.96
C GLY A 79 -8.67 4.80 18.19
N ARG A 80 -9.34 4.15 17.24
CA ARG A 80 -9.65 2.70 17.30
C ARG A 80 -8.40 1.83 17.23
N ILE A 81 -7.46 2.18 16.35
CA ILE A 81 -6.20 1.44 16.18
C ILE A 81 -5.40 1.47 17.48
N ARG A 82 -5.23 2.66 18.09
CA ARG A 82 -4.52 2.79 19.37
C ARG A 82 -5.20 2.01 20.49
N ALA A 83 -6.53 2.10 20.60
CA ALA A 83 -7.29 1.38 21.61
C ALA A 83 -7.20 -0.16 21.45
N ALA A 84 -7.02 -0.64 20.22
CA ALA A 84 -6.85 -2.06 19.90
C ALA A 84 -5.39 -2.56 20.00
N GLY A 85 -4.45 -1.72 20.46
CA GLY A 85 -3.03 -2.08 20.59
C GLY A 85 -2.18 -1.90 19.32
N GLY A 86 -2.74 -1.29 18.28
CA GLY A 86 -2.00 -0.93 17.07
C GLY A 86 -1.21 0.37 17.22
N ARG A 87 -0.25 0.58 16.31
CA ARG A 87 0.67 1.72 16.33
C ARG A 87 0.50 2.60 15.09
N ILE A 88 0.41 3.91 15.28
CA ILE A 88 0.49 4.88 14.18
C ILE A 88 1.95 5.12 13.84
N MET A 89 2.33 4.96 12.57
CA MET A 89 3.73 5.05 12.15
C MET A 89 4.16 6.49 11.87
N HIS A 90 3.26 7.31 11.31
CA HIS A 90 3.51 8.71 10.96
C HIS A 90 2.22 9.52 10.90
N ASP A 91 2.36 10.85 10.72
CA ASP A 91 1.24 11.76 10.48
C ASP A 91 0.52 11.48 9.15
N LYS A 92 -0.74 11.90 9.03
CA LYS A 92 -1.54 11.73 7.81
C LYS A 92 -0.87 12.43 6.62
N ILE A 93 -0.75 11.72 5.50
CA ILE A 93 -0.12 12.21 4.25
C ILE A 93 -1.22 12.48 3.22
N HIS A 94 -1.05 13.54 2.42
CA HIS A 94 -1.89 13.82 1.26
C HIS A 94 -1.12 13.58 -0.03
N ALA A 95 -1.65 12.69 -0.88
CA ALA A 95 -1.07 12.38 -2.19
C ALA A 95 -2.20 12.04 -3.17
N PHE A 96 -2.01 12.28 -4.47
CA PHE A 96 -2.97 11.90 -5.52
C PHE A 96 -4.45 12.28 -5.24
N GLY A 97 -4.69 13.38 -4.53
CA GLY A 97 -6.03 13.83 -4.16
C GLY A 97 -6.68 13.09 -2.98
N ASN A 98 -6.03 12.09 -2.38
CA ASN A 98 -6.52 11.31 -1.25
C ASN A 98 -5.68 11.53 0.01
N SER A 99 -6.19 11.02 1.13
CA SER A 99 -5.44 10.97 2.38
C SER A 99 -4.98 9.55 2.70
N TYR A 100 -3.77 9.43 3.21
CA TYR A 100 -3.13 8.17 3.57
C TYR A 100 -2.58 8.21 4.98
N LEU A 101 -2.63 7.09 5.69
CA LEU A 101 -1.94 6.93 6.98
C LEU A 101 -1.45 5.50 7.12
N TYR A 102 -0.18 5.32 7.47
CA TYR A 102 0.36 4.00 7.74
C TYR A 102 0.33 3.69 9.24
N CYS A 103 -0.10 2.48 9.57
CA CYS A 103 -0.14 1.95 10.92
C CYS A 103 0.33 0.49 10.95
N GLN A 104 0.57 -0.01 12.15
CA GLN A 104 0.84 -1.41 12.42
C GLN A 104 -0.27 -2.01 13.27
N ASP A 105 -0.59 -3.27 13.00
CA ASP A 105 -1.35 -4.10 13.92
C ASP A 105 -0.48 -4.55 15.11
N PRO A 106 -1.03 -5.27 16.10
CA PRO A 106 -0.27 -5.72 17.28
C PRO A 106 0.95 -6.59 16.97
N ASP A 107 0.98 -7.27 15.81
CA ASP A 107 2.07 -8.15 15.39
C ASP A 107 3.09 -7.42 14.49
N GLY A 108 2.86 -6.14 14.19
CA GLY A 108 3.76 -5.31 13.40
C GLY A 108 3.48 -5.31 11.89
N ASN A 109 2.40 -5.97 11.41
CA ASN A 109 2.04 -5.96 10.00
C ASN A 109 1.64 -4.54 9.58
N ILE A 110 2.14 -4.10 8.43
CA ILE A 110 1.95 -2.72 7.96
C ILE A 110 0.64 -2.62 7.16
N ILE A 111 -0.16 -1.63 7.55
CA ILE A 111 -1.46 -1.34 6.96
C ILE A 111 -1.47 0.13 6.53
N CYS A 112 -1.87 0.39 5.30
CA CYS A 112 -2.13 1.72 4.78
C CYS A 112 -3.64 1.99 4.83
N LEU A 113 -4.06 3.00 5.59
CA LEU A 113 -5.41 3.52 5.51
C LEU A 113 -5.51 4.48 4.34
N VAL A 114 -6.58 4.35 3.56
CA VAL A 114 -6.89 5.24 2.45
C VAL A 114 -8.26 5.87 2.70
N GLU A 115 -8.29 7.20 2.80
CA GLU A 115 -9.51 7.99 2.83
C GLU A 115 -9.63 8.73 1.50
N PHE A 116 -10.59 8.28 0.69
CA PHE A 116 -10.92 8.90 -0.58
C PHE A 116 -11.66 10.21 -0.36
N ARG A 117 -11.34 11.23 -1.18
CA ARG A 117 -12.13 12.46 -1.26
C ARG A 117 -13.18 12.38 -2.36
#